data_AF-A0A0Q9LCW2-F1
#
_entry.id   AF-A0A0Q9LCW2-F1
#
_cell.length_a   1.000
_cell.length_b   1.000
_cell.length_c   1.000
_cell.angle_alpha   90.00
_cell.angle_beta   90.00
_cell.angle_gamma   90.00
#
_symmetry.space_group_name_H-M   'P 1'
#
loop_
_entity.id
_entity.type
_entity.pdbx_description
1 polymer ?
#
loop_
_entity_poly.entity_id
_entity_poly.type
_entity_poly.pdbx_seq_one_letter_code
_entity_poly.pdbx_strand_id
1 'polypeptide(L)'
;MKGRFTMALTEKKVLDAKNRLELQDLRNEEIHMACFKEASFNNIDMRGTTFAHSNFVNSKWEHIYFSDVTINMIQMGGTIFENIVRPKAEKSQLLEEPGTGGWVNVEPVMFKNSDLSTSIFDSCNLTNVELKNCNIDGLSIDGILIKDLLDKYKNRN
;
A
#
# COMPACT_ATOMS: atom_id res chain seq x y z
N MET A 1 -30.30 -30.41 -13.33
CA MET A 1 -29.28 -29.35 -13.38
C MET A 1 -29.96 -28.02 -13.11
N LYS A 2 -29.76 -27.42 -11.93
CA LYS A 2 -30.19 -26.03 -11.67
C LYS A 2 -29.12 -25.12 -12.27
N GLY A 3 -29.49 -24.32 -13.26
CA GLY A 3 -28.59 -23.33 -13.85
C GLY A 3 -28.07 -22.39 -12.76
N ARG A 4 -26.75 -22.25 -12.66
CA ARG A 4 -26.14 -21.18 -11.87
C ARG A 4 -26.40 -19.88 -12.62
N PHE A 5 -27.48 -19.20 -12.26
CA PHE A 5 -27.64 -17.79 -12.60
C PHE A 5 -26.65 -17.02 -11.71
N THR A 6 -25.56 -16.53 -12.29
CA THR A 6 -24.74 -15.50 -11.64
C THR A 6 -25.57 -14.23 -11.55
N MET A 7 -26.14 -13.98 -10.38
CA MET A 7 -26.86 -12.73 -10.13
C MET A 7 -25.82 -11.61 -10.04
N ALA A 8 -25.97 -10.59 -10.87
CA ALA A 8 -25.13 -9.40 -10.82
C ALA A 8 -25.31 -8.70 -9.46
N LEU A 9 -24.25 -8.10 -8.91
CA LEU A 9 -24.31 -7.39 -7.62
C LEU A 9 -25.30 -6.22 -7.68
N THR A 10 -25.45 -5.61 -8.85
CA THR A 10 -26.45 -4.57 -9.15
C THR A 10 -26.99 -4.74 -10.58
N GLU A 11 -28.00 -3.97 -10.97
CA GLU A 11 -28.42 -3.89 -12.39
C GLU A 11 -27.60 -2.84 -13.17
N LYS A 12 -26.89 -1.95 -12.47
CA LYS A 12 -26.12 -0.87 -13.09
C LYS A 12 -24.85 -1.40 -13.75
N LYS A 13 -24.58 -0.93 -14.97
CA LYS A 13 -23.36 -1.22 -15.72
C LYS A 13 -22.65 0.07 -16.09
N VAL A 14 -21.32 0.02 -16.15
CA VAL A 14 -20.49 1.11 -16.64
C VAL A 14 -19.47 0.54 -17.62
N LEU A 15 -19.25 1.24 -18.73
CA LEU A 15 -18.20 0.89 -19.66
C LEU A 15 -16.91 1.59 -19.21
N ASP A 16 -15.85 0.80 -19.02
CA ASP A 16 -14.51 1.37 -18.85
C ASP A 16 -14.15 2.20 -20.09
N ALA A 17 -13.86 3.48 -19.90
CA ALA A 17 -13.51 4.39 -20.98
C ALA A 17 -12.19 4.01 -21.67
N LYS A 18 -11.30 3.28 -20.99
CA LYS A 18 -9.97 2.91 -21.50
C LYS A 18 -10.02 1.66 -22.38
N ASN A 19 -10.70 0.61 -21.93
CA ASN A 19 -10.69 -0.70 -22.59
C ASN A 19 -12.07 -1.14 -23.10
N ARG A 20 -13.12 -0.33 -22.90
CA ARG A 20 -14.53 -0.61 -23.25
C ARG A 20 -15.09 -1.90 -22.65
N LEU A 21 -14.55 -2.32 -21.51
CA LEU A 21 -15.07 -3.46 -20.76
C LEU A 21 -16.35 -3.05 -20.04
N GLU A 22 -17.39 -3.87 -20.13
CA GLU A 22 -18.59 -3.70 -19.32
C GLU A 22 -18.31 -4.16 -17.89
N LEU A 23 -18.39 -3.23 -16.95
CA LEU A 23 -18.17 -3.44 -15.53
C LEU A 23 -19.49 -3.36 -14.78
N GLN A 24 -19.55 -4.07 -13.66
CA GLN A 24 -20.58 -3.85 -12.66
C GLN A 24 -20.42 -2.45 -12.08
N ASP A 25 -21.45 -1.61 -12.17
CA ASP A 25 -21.40 -0.25 -11.61
C ASP A 25 -21.90 -0.27 -10.16
N LEU A 26 -20.97 0.01 -9.25
CA LEU A 26 -21.17 0.03 -7.80
C LEU A 26 -21.10 1.46 -7.25
N ARG A 27 -21.20 2.49 -8.09
CA ARG A 27 -21.17 3.89 -7.64
C ARG A 27 -22.40 4.21 -6.79
N ASN A 28 -22.14 4.79 -5.61
CA ASN A 28 -23.13 5.14 -4.59
C ASN A 28 -23.91 3.92 -4.04
N GLU A 29 -23.33 2.72 -4.14
CA GLU A 29 -23.92 1.50 -3.59
C GLU A 29 -23.26 1.13 -2.27
N GLU A 30 -24.05 0.61 -1.34
CA GLU A 30 -23.54 0.04 -0.08
C GLU A 30 -23.57 -1.48 -0.15
N ILE A 31 -22.41 -2.11 -0.01
CA ILE A 31 -22.29 -3.58 0.01
C ILE A 31 -22.16 -4.03 1.45
N HIS A 32 -23.24 -4.58 2.01
CA HIS A 32 -23.29 -5.05 3.39
C HIS A 32 -23.36 -6.57 3.48
N MET A 33 -22.90 -7.12 4.62
CA MET A 33 -23.08 -8.52 5.00
C MET A 33 -22.52 -9.57 4.02
N ALA A 34 -21.51 -9.19 3.21
CA ALA A 34 -20.75 -10.17 2.42
C ALA A 34 -19.86 -11.01 3.35
N CYS A 35 -20.03 -12.33 3.33
CA CYS A 35 -19.27 -13.25 4.17
C CYS A 35 -18.34 -14.11 3.33
N PHE A 36 -17.05 -14.05 3.63
CA PHE A 36 -16.02 -14.95 3.11
C PHE A 36 -15.38 -15.80 4.22
N LYS A 37 -16.09 -15.98 5.35
CA LYS A 37 -15.61 -16.80 6.45
C LYS A 37 -15.32 -18.21 5.94
N GLU A 38 -14.13 -18.71 6.24
CA GLU A 38 -13.65 -20.04 5.82
C GLU A 38 -13.57 -20.23 4.29
N ALA A 39 -13.67 -19.16 3.49
CA ALA A 39 -13.46 -19.23 2.05
C ALA A 39 -11.99 -19.54 1.73
N SER A 40 -11.77 -20.41 0.75
CA SER A 40 -10.44 -20.81 0.29
C SER A 40 -10.25 -20.48 -1.18
N PHE A 41 -9.26 -19.63 -1.47
CA PHE A 41 -8.93 -19.18 -2.82
C PHE A 41 -7.68 -19.91 -3.33
N ASN A 42 -7.80 -21.21 -3.59
CA ASN A 42 -6.68 -22.03 -4.06
C ASN A 42 -6.52 -21.94 -5.58
N ASN A 43 -5.27 -21.98 -6.06
CA ASN A 43 -4.91 -22.02 -7.48
C ASN A 43 -5.43 -20.82 -8.30
N ILE A 44 -5.49 -19.64 -7.68
CA ILE A 44 -5.80 -18.40 -8.39
C ILE A 44 -4.55 -17.94 -9.15
N ASP A 45 -4.65 -17.84 -10.47
CA ASP A 45 -3.58 -17.31 -11.33
C ASP A 45 -3.79 -15.81 -11.55
N MET A 46 -2.87 -15.00 -11.04
CA MET A 46 -2.84 -13.54 -11.25
C MET A 46 -1.60 -13.09 -12.04
N ARG A 47 -0.88 -14.00 -12.70
CA ARG A 47 0.32 -13.65 -13.48
C ARG A 47 -0.05 -12.69 -14.61
N GLY A 48 0.72 -11.62 -14.76
CA GLY A 48 0.46 -10.57 -15.77
C GLY A 48 -0.73 -9.66 -15.46
N THR A 49 -1.34 -9.76 -14.26
CA THR A 49 -2.40 -8.85 -13.85
C THR A 49 -1.82 -7.49 -13.46
N THR A 50 -2.50 -6.41 -13.86
CA THR A 50 -2.16 -5.04 -13.50
C THR A 50 -3.26 -4.44 -12.63
N PHE A 51 -2.89 -3.92 -11.46
CA PHE A 51 -3.73 -3.05 -10.65
C PHE A 51 -3.34 -1.59 -10.92
N ALA A 52 -3.94 -0.98 -11.92
CA ALA A 52 -3.68 0.42 -12.29
C ALA A 52 -4.96 1.27 -12.21
N HIS A 53 -4.80 2.59 -12.04
CA HIS A 53 -5.90 3.54 -12.00
C HIS A 53 -6.93 3.28 -10.89
N SER A 54 -6.48 2.66 -9.78
CA SER A 54 -7.31 2.43 -8.58
C SER A 54 -7.15 3.60 -7.61
N ASN A 55 -8.27 4.18 -7.18
CA ASN A 55 -8.28 5.38 -6.33
C ASN A 55 -8.79 5.05 -4.91
N PHE A 56 -7.95 5.27 -3.91
CA PHE A 56 -8.27 5.12 -2.49
C PHE A 56 -8.31 6.45 -1.72
N VAL A 57 -8.29 7.58 -2.42
CA VAL A 57 -8.36 8.91 -1.83
C VAL A 57 -9.60 9.03 -0.96
N ASN A 58 -9.43 9.51 0.27
CA ASN A 58 -10.47 9.64 1.29
C ASN A 58 -11.21 8.34 1.66
N SER A 59 -10.70 7.16 1.26
CA SER A 59 -11.22 5.89 1.76
C SER A 59 -10.89 5.72 3.25
N LYS A 60 -11.84 5.19 4.02
CA LYS A 60 -11.69 4.93 5.45
C LYS A 60 -11.67 3.43 5.71
N TRP A 61 -10.66 3.00 6.45
CA TRP A 61 -10.43 1.61 6.83
C TRP A 61 -10.43 1.57 8.36
N GLU A 62 -11.61 1.35 8.96
CA GLU A 62 -11.84 1.44 10.40
C GLU A 62 -12.36 0.10 10.93
N HIS A 63 -11.96 -0.27 12.15
CA HIS A 63 -12.33 -1.54 12.81
C HIS A 63 -11.95 -2.82 12.01
N ILE A 64 -10.75 -2.83 11.42
CA ILE A 64 -10.19 -4.00 10.73
C ILE A 64 -9.29 -4.78 11.68
N TYR A 65 -9.53 -6.09 11.79
CA TYR A 65 -8.71 -6.99 12.61
C TYR A 65 -7.63 -7.64 11.74
N PHE A 66 -6.36 -7.21 11.91
CA PHE A 66 -5.18 -7.85 11.32
C PHE A 66 -4.48 -8.83 12.29
N SER A 67 -5.22 -9.42 13.23
CA SER A 67 -4.70 -10.45 14.13
C SER A 67 -4.56 -11.80 13.40
N ASP A 68 -3.47 -12.50 13.64
CA ASP A 68 -3.20 -13.86 13.14
C ASP A 68 -3.15 -14.00 11.60
N VAL A 69 -2.87 -12.91 10.88
CA VAL A 69 -2.56 -13.00 9.44
C VAL A 69 -1.17 -13.60 9.26
N THR A 70 -1.10 -14.75 8.58
CA THR A 70 0.16 -15.42 8.24
C THR A 70 0.49 -15.26 6.77
N ILE A 71 1.59 -14.57 6.47
CA ILE A 71 2.18 -14.49 5.12
C ILE A 71 3.41 -15.40 5.13
N ASN A 72 3.31 -16.58 4.50
CA ASN A 72 4.35 -17.62 4.56
C ASN A 72 4.67 -18.14 3.15
N MET A 73 5.93 -18.55 2.94
CA MET A 73 6.44 -19.15 1.70
C MET A 73 6.21 -18.28 0.44
N ILE A 74 6.43 -16.97 0.56
CA ILE A 74 6.35 -16.04 -0.56
C ILE A 74 7.72 -15.79 -1.20
N GLN A 75 7.73 -15.45 -2.49
CA GLN A 75 8.94 -14.97 -3.19
C GLN A 75 8.77 -13.47 -3.52
N MET A 76 9.70 -12.64 -3.05
CA MET A 76 9.79 -11.18 -3.27
C MET A 76 11.05 -10.74 -4.05
N GLY A 77 11.89 -11.67 -4.49
CA GLY A 77 13.07 -11.39 -5.30
C GLY A 77 12.68 -10.71 -6.62
N GLY A 78 13.20 -9.49 -6.84
CA GLY A 78 12.85 -8.67 -7.99
C GLY A 78 11.62 -7.78 -7.81
N THR A 79 10.97 -7.77 -6.63
CA THR A 79 9.91 -6.79 -6.31
C THR A 79 10.51 -5.39 -6.19
N ILE A 80 9.91 -4.41 -6.86
CA ILE A 80 10.32 -3.00 -6.85
C ILE A 80 9.19 -2.17 -6.25
N PHE A 81 9.50 -1.42 -5.19
CA PHE A 81 8.68 -0.31 -4.72
C PHE A 81 9.33 0.98 -5.19
N GLU A 82 8.79 1.60 -6.24
CA GLU A 82 9.31 2.84 -6.83
C GLU A 82 8.25 3.94 -6.85
N ASN A 83 8.70 5.19 -6.96
CA ASN A 83 7.84 6.37 -7.02
C ASN A 83 6.88 6.52 -5.81
N ILE A 84 7.29 5.98 -4.65
CA ILE A 84 6.64 6.27 -3.37
C ILE A 84 7.08 7.67 -2.93
N VAL A 85 6.26 8.67 -3.26
CA VAL A 85 6.59 10.08 -3.05
C VAL A 85 5.65 10.74 -2.07
N ARG A 86 6.20 11.54 -1.17
CA ARG A 86 5.45 12.63 -0.55
C ARG A 86 5.42 13.78 -1.56
N PRO A 87 4.24 14.29 -1.95
CA PRO A 87 4.13 15.46 -2.82
C PRO A 87 4.91 16.63 -2.23
N LYS A 88 5.78 17.26 -3.04
CA LYS A 88 6.57 18.44 -2.65
C LYS A 88 5.73 19.71 -2.80
N ALA A 89 4.70 19.87 -1.98
CA ALA A 89 3.82 21.02 -2.06
C ALA A 89 3.29 21.45 -0.69
N GLU A 90 3.11 22.76 -0.49
CA GLU A 90 2.35 23.31 0.65
C GLU A 90 0.85 23.01 0.53
N LYS A 91 0.38 22.61 -0.66
CA LYS A 91 -1.01 22.25 -0.96
C LYS A 91 -1.08 21.02 -1.85
N SER A 92 -2.16 20.26 -1.69
CA SER A 92 -2.54 19.04 -2.41
C SER A 92 -2.54 19.16 -3.95
N GLN A 93 -1.40 19.02 -4.64
CA GLN A 93 -1.36 18.87 -6.11
C GLN A 93 -0.19 17.99 -6.57
N LEU A 94 -0.51 16.91 -7.29
CA LEU A 94 0.46 16.20 -8.13
C LEU A 94 0.45 16.90 -9.48
N LEU A 95 1.46 17.72 -9.76
CA LEU A 95 1.51 18.55 -10.97
C LEU A 95 1.50 17.70 -12.27
N GLU A 96 1.91 16.43 -12.16
CA GLU A 96 1.99 15.49 -13.29
C GLU A 96 0.64 14.83 -13.62
N GLU A 97 -0.41 14.99 -12.79
CA GLU A 97 -1.75 14.46 -13.05
C GLU A 97 -2.85 15.55 -12.90
N PRO A 98 -3.34 16.14 -14.01
CA PRO A 98 -4.45 17.09 -13.97
C PRO A 98 -5.72 16.47 -13.37
N GLY A 99 -6.41 17.19 -12.49
CA GLY A 99 -7.67 16.76 -11.88
C GLY A 99 -7.57 16.17 -10.48
N THR A 100 -6.37 16.00 -9.92
CA THR A 100 -6.17 15.48 -8.55
C THR A 100 -6.26 16.57 -7.46
N GLY A 101 -6.85 17.73 -7.77
CA GLY A 101 -6.96 18.85 -6.82
C GLY A 101 -7.78 18.45 -5.60
N GLY A 102 -7.19 18.56 -4.40
CA GLY A 102 -7.82 18.15 -3.13
C GLY A 102 -7.75 16.65 -2.81
N TRP A 103 -7.12 15.82 -3.67
CA TRP A 103 -6.95 14.39 -3.45
C TRP A 103 -5.63 14.00 -2.76
N VAL A 104 -4.71 14.96 -2.68
CA VAL A 104 -3.29 14.72 -2.44
C VAL A 104 -2.97 15.06 -0.99
N ASN A 105 -2.79 14.02 -0.17
CA ASN A 105 -2.33 14.16 1.20
C ASN A 105 -0.82 14.43 1.23
N VAL A 106 -0.42 15.55 1.86
CA VAL A 106 0.99 15.97 2.02
C VAL A 106 1.57 15.61 3.38
N GLU A 107 0.75 15.05 4.28
CA GLU A 107 1.19 14.59 5.59
C GLU A 107 2.21 13.44 5.46
N PRO A 108 3.16 13.32 6.40
CA PRO A 108 4.09 12.20 6.39
C PRO A 108 3.36 10.87 6.63
N VAL A 109 4.02 9.77 6.26
CA VAL A 109 3.63 8.45 6.76
C VAL A 109 3.86 8.46 8.27
N MET A 110 2.80 8.19 9.03
CA MET A 110 2.84 8.28 10.49
C MET A 110 2.27 7.01 11.12
N PHE A 111 3.02 6.44 12.05
CA PHE A 111 2.53 5.46 13.01
C PHE A 111 2.19 6.23 14.29
N LYS A 112 0.91 6.62 14.47
CA LYS A 112 0.43 7.32 15.67
C LYS A 112 -0.28 6.34 16.59
N ASN A 113 -0.01 6.45 17.90
CA ASN A 113 -0.59 5.56 18.93
C ASN A 113 -0.37 4.08 18.61
N SER A 114 0.78 3.74 18.04
CA SER A 114 1.16 2.37 17.66
C SER A 114 2.18 1.82 18.64
N ASP A 115 1.95 0.61 19.13
CA ASP A 115 2.96 -0.15 19.87
C ASP A 115 3.70 -1.05 18.88
N LEU A 116 4.97 -0.73 18.62
CA LEU A 116 5.87 -1.53 17.79
C LEU A 116 6.89 -2.30 18.64
N SER A 117 6.79 -2.20 19.97
CA SER A 117 7.63 -2.97 20.89
C SER A 117 7.42 -4.46 20.66
N THR A 118 8.45 -5.25 20.91
CA THR A 118 8.49 -6.71 20.65
C THR A 118 8.50 -7.13 19.17
N SER A 119 8.67 -6.21 18.21
CA SER A 119 8.94 -6.59 16.83
C SER A 119 10.23 -7.41 16.74
N ILE A 120 10.14 -8.61 16.16
CA ILE A 120 11.27 -9.56 16.07
C ILE A 120 11.69 -9.72 14.61
N PHE A 121 12.97 -9.45 14.35
CA PHE A 121 13.66 -9.86 13.12
C PHE A 121 14.54 -11.07 13.45
N ASP A 122 13.97 -12.27 13.48
CA ASP A 122 14.69 -13.51 13.81
C ASP A 122 15.17 -14.20 12.54
N SER A 123 16.44 -14.57 12.52
CA SER A 123 17.08 -15.31 11.43
C SER A 123 16.96 -14.65 10.04
N CYS A 124 16.79 -13.32 10.00
CA CYS A 124 16.83 -12.54 8.77
C CYS A 124 18.27 -12.31 8.31
N ASN A 125 18.56 -12.56 7.03
CA ASN A 125 19.81 -12.10 6.44
C ASN A 125 19.70 -10.62 6.05
N LEU A 126 20.31 -9.74 6.84
CA LEU A 126 20.36 -8.29 6.61
C LEU A 126 21.69 -7.84 5.98
N THR A 127 22.51 -8.78 5.50
CA THR A 127 23.77 -8.46 4.81
C THR A 127 23.48 -7.66 3.54
N ASN A 128 24.23 -6.58 3.31
CA ASN A 128 24.07 -5.66 2.18
C ASN A 128 22.73 -4.91 2.14
N VAL A 129 22.04 -4.79 3.28
CA VAL A 129 21.01 -3.75 3.41
C VAL A 129 21.72 -2.39 3.39
N GLU A 130 21.31 -1.55 2.45
CA GLU A 130 21.95 -0.27 2.20
C GLU A 130 20.93 0.87 2.16
N LEU A 131 21.25 1.96 2.86
CA LEU A 131 20.59 3.25 2.71
C LEU A 131 21.42 4.10 1.73
N LYS A 132 21.26 3.87 0.43
CA LYS A 132 22.01 4.56 -0.63
C LYS A 132 21.30 5.84 -1.08
N ASN A 133 22.04 6.95 -1.10
CA ASN A 133 21.56 8.25 -1.56
C ASN A 133 20.29 8.75 -0.82
N CYS A 134 20.10 8.31 0.42
CA CYS A 134 19.01 8.78 1.27
C CYS A 134 19.38 10.13 1.90
N ASN A 135 18.42 11.06 1.99
CA ASN A 135 18.54 12.18 2.90
C ASN A 135 18.31 11.67 4.33
N ILE A 136 19.34 11.75 5.17
CA ILE A 136 19.32 11.30 6.57
C ILE A 136 19.30 12.47 7.56
N ASP A 137 19.10 13.70 7.09
CA ASP A 137 18.98 14.87 7.97
C ASP A 137 17.81 14.67 8.95
N GLY A 138 18.08 14.78 10.25
CA GLY A 138 17.10 14.55 11.31
C GLY A 138 16.81 13.08 11.64
N LEU A 139 17.39 12.12 10.91
CA LEU A 139 17.32 10.71 11.29
C LEU A 139 18.07 10.53 12.62
N SER A 140 17.36 10.05 13.64
CA SER A 140 17.94 9.73 14.94
C SER A 140 17.56 8.34 15.41
N ILE A 141 18.47 7.70 16.13
CA ILE A 141 18.21 6.50 16.94
C ILE A 141 18.47 6.90 18.39
N ASP A 142 17.48 6.74 19.25
CA ASP A 142 17.54 7.16 20.66
C ASP A 142 17.96 8.63 20.87
N GLY A 143 17.51 9.51 19.97
CA GLY A 143 17.85 10.94 19.99
C GLY A 143 19.26 11.27 19.48
N ILE A 144 20.03 10.27 19.03
CA ILE A 144 21.36 10.45 18.45
C ILE A 144 21.22 10.57 16.95
N LEU A 145 21.68 11.68 16.38
CA LEU A 145 21.67 11.90 14.94
C LEU A 145 22.61 10.91 14.22
N ILE A 146 22.06 10.14 13.28
CA ILE A 146 22.84 9.17 12.50
C ILE A 146 23.88 9.86 11.62
N LYS A 147 23.58 11.07 11.14
CA LYS A 147 24.53 11.90 10.41
C LYS A 147 25.79 12.20 11.23
N ASP A 148 25.62 12.62 12.48
CA ASP A 148 26.74 12.93 13.39
C ASP A 148 27.62 11.69 13.66
N LEU A 149 27.00 10.51 13.78
CA LEU A 149 27.73 9.24 13.93
C LEU A 149 28.56 8.92 12.69
N LEU A 150 27.99 9.06 11.50
CA LEU A 150 28.69 8.82 10.23
C LEU A 150 29.82 9.83 10.00
N ASP A 151 29.60 11.11 10.30
CA ASP A 151 30.63 12.15 10.15
C ASP A 151 31.78 11.92 11.13
N LYS A 152 31.49 11.55 12.38
CA LYS A 152 32.53 11.13 13.34
C LYS A 152 33.33 9.93 12.86
N TYR A 153 32.69 8.95 12.23
CA TYR A 153 33.39 7.80 11.66
C TYR A 153 34.28 8.19 10.47
N LYS A 154 33.79 9.02 9.55
CA LYS A 154 34.55 9.50 8.38
C LYS A 154 35.74 10.36 8.77
N ASN A 155 35.60 11.20 9.80
CA ASN A 155 36.65 12.11 10.27
C ASN A 155 37.69 11.44 11.20
N ARG A 156 37.55 10.13 11.47
CA ARG A 156 38.53 9.34 12.25
C ARG A 156 39.62 8.71 11.39
N ASN A 157 39.50 8.79 10.06
CA ASN A 157 40.50 8.38 9.07
C ASN A 157 41.04 9.60 8.33
#